data_AF-A0A9P6E7N2-F1
#
_entry.id   AF-A0A9P6E7N2-F1
#
_cell.length_a   1.000
_cell.length_b   1.000
_cell.length_c   1.000
_cell.angle_alpha   90.00
_cell.angle_beta   90.00
_cell.angle_gamma   90.00
#
_symmetry.space_group_name_H-M   'P 1'
#
loop_
_entity.id
_entity.type
_entity.pdbx_description
1 polymer ?
#
loop_
_entity_poly.entity_id
_entity_poly.type
_entity_poly.pdbx_seq_one_letter_code
_entity_poly.pdbx_strand_id
1 'polypeptide(L)'
;MPSESFLKETRTALLQYTHSSTLYSSPKRSDASYQFPIVNEDTGVKQSDNFWYRRAQKSDILFLNRAPDPAPAKSYGDDLSVSGNWSFASLACNNSEYFSNVSCGESLAYDLAMAALDVTLGRFLPSVLETFQQLAADATLKDTRRIWQGSWYIQTSCSRIGNPRNIPLLEGFWFNKGAVETVMDPWSFYYNAQGRAVFQHHVSSSGFSNV
;
A
#
# COMPACT_ATOMS: atom_id res chain seq x y z
N MET A 1 10.06 -19.16 -25.76
CA MET A 1 10.51 -17.79 -25.45
C MET A 1 11.68 -17.46 -26.35
N PRO A 2 11.80 -16.22 -26.87
CA PRO A 2 12.96 -15.78 -27.64
C PRO A 2 14.25 -15.89 -26.80
N SER A 3 15.39 -16.14 -27.46
CA SER A 3 16.69 -16.27 -26.79
C SER A 3 17.21 -14.92 -26.31
N GLU A 4 18.08 -14.93 -25.29
CA GLU A 4 18.72 -13.71 -24.78
C GLU A 4 19.53 -12.96 -25.85
N SER A 5 20.15 -13.70 -26.78
CA SER A 5 20.86 -13.14 -27.93
C SER A 5 19.95 -12.35 -28.85
N PHE A 6 18.77 -12.88 -29.18
CA PHE A 6 17.79 -12.23 -30.04
C PHE A 6 17.25 -10.94 -29.41
N LEU A 7 17.02 -10.95 -28.09
CA LEU A 7 16.53 -9.77 -27.36
C LEU A 7 17.57 -8.63 -27.35
N LYS A 8 18.87 -8.98 -27.17
CA LYS A 8 19.98 -8.02 -27.24
C LYS A 8 20.13 -7.45 -28.65
N GLU A 9 20.05 -8.30 -29.67
CA GLU A 9 20.23 -7.94 -31.08
C GLU A 9 19.11 -7.01 -31.58
N THR A 10 17.87 -7.27 -31.16
CA THR A 10 16.69 -6.48 -31.54
C THR A 10 16.47 -5.25 -30.66
N ARG A 11 17.31 -5.02 -29.62
CA ARG A 11 17.14 -3.98 -28.60
C ARG A 11 15.76 -4.01 -27.93
N THR A 12 15.12 -5.18 -27.87
CA THR A 12 13.83 -5.32 -27.21
C THR A 12 14.04 -5.51 -25.71
N ALA A 13 13.43 -4.65 -24.90
CA ALA A 13 13.41 -4.82 -23.46
C ALA A 13 12.41 -5.92 -23.07
N LEU A 14 12.87 -6.93 -22.32
CA LEU A 14 12.00 -7.93 -21.72
C LEU A 14 11.55 -7.44 -20.35
N LEU A 15 10.32 -6.94 -20.26
CA LEU A 15 9.72 -6.60 -18.97
C LEU A 15 9.29 -7.89 -18.26
N GLN A 16 9.87 -8.15 -17.09
CA GLN A 16 9.43 -9.24 -16.21
C GLN A 16 8.71 -8.65 -15.00
N TYR A 17 7.49 -9.11 -14.78
CA TYR A 17 6.68 -8.69 -13.63
C TYR A 17 6.57 -9.82 -12.62
N THR A 18 6.65 -9.48 -11.33
CA THR A 18 6.36 -10.39 -10.22
C THR A 18 5.54 -9.65 -9.20
N HIS A 19 4.42 -10.24 -8.80
CA HIS A 19 3.57 -9.71 -7.74
C HIS A 19 4.12 -10.09 -6.36
N SER A 20 4.20 -9.12 -5.46
CA SER A 20 4.53 -9.29 -4.04
C SER A 20 3.55 -8.44 -3.23
N SER A 21 2.96 -9.02 -2.19
CA SER A 21 1.92 -8.35 -1.40
C SER A 21 2.54 -7.43 -0.35
N THR A 22 3.68 -7.83 0.23
CA THR A 22 4.33 -7.11 1.33
C THR A 22 5.67 -6.47 0.95
N LEU A 23 6.19 -6.79 -0.25
CA LEU A 23 7.59 -6.58 -0.65
C LEU A 23 8.61 -7.29 0.25
N TYR A 24 8.23 -8.36 0.95
CA TYR A 24 9.17 -9.17 1.74
C TYR A 24 10.38 -9.60 0.89
N SER A 25 11.58 -9.29 1.35
CA SER A 25 12.83 -9.37 0.56
C SER A 25 13.86 -10.36 1.09
N SER A 26 13.46 -11.35 1.89
CA SER A 26 14.38 -12.39 2.36
C SER A 26 15.12 -13.06 1.18
N PRO A 27 16.45 -13.22 1.25
CA PRO A 27 17.23 -13.84 0.18
C PRO A 27 17.04 -15.36 0.13
N LYS A 28 16.45 -15.96 1.18
CA LYS A 28 16.26 -17.41 1.29
C LYS A 28 14.91 -17.79 0.69
N ARG A 29 14.94 -18.56 -0.40
CA ARG A 29 13.70 -19.09 -1.00
C ARG A 29 12.88 -19.96 -0.03
N SER A 30 13.56 -20.63 0.91
CA SER A 30 12.94 -21.51 1.90
C SER A 30 12.26 -20.78 3.04
N ASP A 31 12.26 -19.44 3.05
CA ASP A 31 11.60 -18.66 4.09
C ASP A 31 10.09 -18.92 4.11
N ALA A 32 9.51 -18.98 5.31
CA ALA A 32 8.11 -19.35 5.51
C ALA A 32 7.16 -18.42 4.74
N SER A 33 7.49 -17.12 4.66
CA SER A 33 6.73 -16.10 3.94
C SER A 33 6.59 -16.38 2.43
N TYR A 34 7.48 -17.18 1.84
CA TYR A 34 7.41 -17.59 0.44
C TYR A 34 6.83 -18.99 0.21
N GLN A 35 6.74 -19.80 1.28
CA GLN A 35 6.30 -21.20 1.18
C GLN A 35 4.81 -21.34 1.48
N PHE A 36 4.30 -20.54 2.40
CA PHE A 36 2.93 -20.67 2.90
C PHE A 36 2.26 -19.30 2.96
N PRO A 37 0.94 -19.23 2.70
CA PRO A 37 0.19 -18.04 3.04
C PRO A 37 0.19 -17.83 4.56
N ILE A 38 0.50 -16.62 4.99
CA ILE A 38 0.53 -16.22 6.40
C ILE A 38 -0.67 -15.31 6.66
N VAL A 39 -1.37 -15.53 7.77
CA VAL A 39 -2.40 -14.59 8.23
C VAL A 39 -1.70 -13.49 8.99
N ASN A 40 -1.80 -12.25 8.52
CA ASN A 40 -1.27 -11.11 9.22
C ASN A 40 -2.06 -10.91 10.53
N GLU A 41 -1.39 -10.93 11.68
CA GLU A 41 -2.05 -10.96 12.99
C GLU A 41 -2.90 -9.70 13.25
N ASP A 42 -2.44 -8.54 12.80
CA ASP A 42 -3.12 -7.26 13.03
C ASP A 42 -4.37 -7.11 12.17
N THR A 43 -4.29 -7.51 10.90
CA THR A 43 -5.36 -7.34 9.93
C THR A 43 -6.25 -8.58 9.84
N GLY A 44 -5.79 -9.75 10.25
CA GLY A 44 -6.47 -11.03 9.99
C GLY A 44 -6.58 -11.36 8.49
N VAL A 45 -5.90 -10.61 7.61
CA VAL A 45 -5.93 -10.84 6.17
C VAL A 45 -4.83 -11.83 5.81
N LYS A 46 -5.21 -12.84 5.02
CA LYS A 46 -4.29 -13.83 4.47
C LYS A 46 -3.42 -13.18 3.39
N GLN A 47 -2.11 -13.22 3.59
CA GLN A 47 -1.11 -12.69 2.67
C GLN A 47 -0.26 -13.84 2.12
N SER A 48 0.19 -13.67 0.88
CA SER A 48 1.14 -14.58 0.25
C SER A 48 2.15 -13.78 -0.55
N ASP A 49 3.43 -14.12 -0.40
CA ASP A 49 4.50 -13.49 -1.16
C ASP A 49 5.17 -14.49 -2.09
N ASN A 50 5.61 -13.98 -3.24
CA ASN A 50 6.40 -14.73 -4.18
C ASN A 50 7.88 -14.43 -3.96
N PHE A 51 8.74 -15.42 -4.20
CA PHE A 51 10.18 -15.22 -4.17
C PHE A 51 10.68 -14.39 -5.37
N TRP A 52 10.47 -13.07 -5.29
CA TRP A 52 10.82 -12.10 -6.34
C TRP A 52 12.31 -11.70 -6.30
N TYR A 53 12.96 -11.86 -5.14
CA TYR A 53 14.32 -11.40 -4.88
C TYR A 53 15.37 -11.89 -5.90
N ARG A 54 15.36 -13.19 -6.23
CA ARG A 54 16.29 -13.76 -7.24
C ARG A 54 16.09 -13.19 -8.64
N ARG A 55 14.86 -12.78 -8.99
CA ARG A 55 14.57 -12.15 -10.28
C ARG A 55 15.11 -10.72 -10.29
N ALA A 56 14.96 -10.00 -9.19
CA ALA A 56 15.53 -8.66 -9.04
C ALA A 56 17.05 -8.67 -9.25
N GLN A 57 17.78 -9.66 -8.70
CA GLN A 57 19.24 -9.78 -8.85
C GLN A 57 19.72 -9.90 -10.30
N LYS A 58 18.83 -10.19 -11.25
CA LYS A 58 19.15 -10.31 -12.68
C LYS A 58 18.57 -9.17 -13.51
N SER A 59 18.03 -8.14 -12.87
CA SER A 59 17.35 -7.04 -13.53
C SER A 59 18.24 -5.80 -13.63
N ASP A 60 18.18 -5.12 -14.78
CA ASP A 60 18.84 -3.82 -14.97
C ASP A 60 18.05 -2.68 -14.30
N ILE A 61 16.72 -2.81 -14.30
CA ILE A 61 15.78 -1.85 -13.72
C ILE A 61 14.76 -2.62 -12.89
N LEU A 62 14.55 -2.14 -11.66
CA LEU A 62 13.59 -2.66 -10.71
C LEU A 62 12.52 -1.62 -10.43
N PHE A 63 11.29 -1.93 -10.84
CA PHE A 63 10.11 -1.17 -10.46
C PHE A 63 9.52 -1.77 -9.18
N LEU A 64 9.52 -0.97 -8.12
CA LEU A 64 9.02 -1.36 -6.80
C LEU A 64 7.72 -0.66 -6.52
N ASN A 65 6.80 -1.43 -5.98
CA ASN A 65 5.46 -1.01 -5.68
C ASN A 65 4.97 -1.86 -4.49
N ARG A 66 4.42 -1.23 -3.44
CA ARG A 66 3.71 -1.88 -2.34
C ARG A 66 2.39 -1.17 -2.04
N ALA A 67 1.29 -1.90 -2.15
CA ALA A 67 -0.01 -1.41 -1.72
C ALA A 67 -0.06 -1.13 -0.20
N PRO A 68 -0.85 -0.12 0.24
CA PRO A 68 -1.21 0.05 1.62
C PRO A 68 -1.75 -1.24 2.25
N ASP A 69 -1.63 -1.35 3.56
CA ASP A 69 -2.14 -2.52 4.27
C ASP A 69 -3.68 -2.52 4.19
N PRO A 70 -4.31 -3.69 3.93
CA PRO A 70 -5.76 -3.76 3.87
C PRO A 70 -6.37 -3.48 5.24
N ALA A 71 -7.61 -3.00 5.26
CA ALA A 71 -8.36 -2.90 6.50
C ALA A 71 -8.52 -4.30 7.13
N PRO A 72 -8.59 -4.42 8.47
CA PRO A 72 -8.75 -5.70 9.13
C PRO A 72 -9.95 -6.50 8.59
N ALA A 73 -9.81 -7.81 8.43
CA ALA A 73 -10.85 -8.71 7.93
C ALA A 73 -12.16 -8.58 8.73
N LYS A 74 -12.05 -8.40 10.06
CA LYS A 74 -13.20 -8.15 10.94
C LYS A 74 -14.02 -6.91 10.58
N SER A 75 -13.44 -5.95 9.85
CA SER A 75 -14.14 -4.74 9.42
C SER A 75 -15.26 -5.01 8.43
N TYR A 76 -15.15 -6.09 7.65
CA TYR A 76 -16.17 -6.54 6.70
C TYR A 76 -17.41 -7.15 7.40
N GLY A 77 -17.33 -7.41 8.71
CA GLY A 77 -18.43 -7.95 9.52
C GLY A 77 -18.66 -9.45 9.28
N ASP A 78 -19.45 -10.06 10.17
CA ASP A 78 -19.61 -11.52 10.22
C ASP A 78 -20.78 -12.08 9.39
N ASP A 79 -21.56 -11.25 8.66
CA ASP A 79 -22.39 -11.65 7.49
C ASP A 79 -23.53 -10.66 7.14
N LEU A 80 -23.87 -9.67 7.97
CA LEU A 80 -25.06 -8.80 7.71
C LEU A 80 -24.95 -7.37 8.25
N SER A 81 -23.79 -6.97 8.78
CA SER A 81 -23.59 -5.59 9.23
C SER A 81 -23.52 -4.66 8.02
N VAL A 82 -24.60 -3.94 7.80
CA VAL A 82 -24.78 -2.98 6.70
C VAL A 82 -23.70 -1.88 6.71
N SER A 83 -23.08 -1.62 7.86
CA SER A 83 -22.11 -0.54 8.05
C SER A 83 -20.65 -1.01 8.16
N GLY A 84 -20.37 -2.31 8.32
CA GLY A 84 -19.03 -2.80 8.72
C GLY A 84 -18.73 -2.60 10.21
N ASN A 85 -17.69 -3.25 10.73
CA ASN A 85 -17.21 -3.11 12.12
C ASN A 85 -15.92 -2.30 12.19
N TRP A 86 -16.05 -1.02 12.54
CA TRP A 86 -14.94 -0.07 12.57
C TRP A 86 -14.31 0.14 13.95
N SER A 87 -14.59 -0.74 14.90
CA SER A 87 -14.03 -0.65 16.26
C SER A 87 -12.50 -0.55 16.28
N PHE A 88 -11.82 -1.16 15.28
CA PHE A 88 -10.37 -1.06 15.16
C PHE A 88 -9.87 0.37 14.91
N ALA A 89 -10.67 1.21 14.22
CA ALA A 89 -10.25 2.55 13.86
C ALA A 89 -10.20 3.45 15.10
N SER A 90 -11.24 3.42 15.92
CA SER A 90 -11.27 4.13 17.20
C SER A 90 -10.22 3.59 18.18
N LEU A 91 -9.99 2.26 18.20
CA LEU A 91 -8.92 1.66 19.01
C LEU A 91 -7.52 2.11 18.56
N ALA A 92 -7.25 2.12 17.26
CA ALA A 92 -5.97 2.59 16.72
C ALA A 92 -5.74 4.07 17.07
N CYS A 93 -6.78 4.91 16.94
CA CYS A 93 -6.69 6.31 17.34
C CYS A 93 -6.36 6.47 18.84
N ASN A 94 -7.08 5.76 19.72
CA ASN A 94 -6.91 5.87 21.17
C ASN A 94 -5.56 5.33 21.68
N ASN A 95 -5.03 4.30 21.03
CA ASN A 95 -3.82 3.61 21.47
C ASN A 95 -2.56 4.09 20.77
N SER A 96 -2.68 4.97 19.77
CA SER A 96 -1.52 5.41 19.00
C SER A 96 -0.61 6.30 19.84
N GLU A 97 0.65 5.90 19.96
CA GLU A 97 1.69 6.71 20.61
C GLU A 97 1.95 8.02 19.84
N TYR A 98 1.59 8.08 18.56
CA TYR A 98 1.77 9.24 17.71
C TYR A 98 0.75 10.36 17.97
N PHE A 99 -0.39 10.07 18.60
CA PHE A 99 -1.56 10.96 18.66
C PHE A 99 -2.12 11.18 20.07
N SER A 100 -1.27 11.16 21.10
CA SER A 100 -1.67 11.24 22.52
C SER A 100 -2.51 12.45 22.96
N ASN A 101 -2.64 13.49 22.12
CA ASN A 101 -3.44 14.69 22.38
C ASN A 101 -4.63 14.87 21.42
N VAL A 102 -4.99 13.85 20.66
CA VAL A 102 -6.05 13.90 19.66
C VAL A 102 -7.35 13.32 20.22
N SER A 103 -8.47 14.05 20.10
CA SER A 103 -9.80 13.54 20.38
C SER A 103 -10.24 12.53 19.32
N CYS A 104 -10.34 11.26 19.70
CA CYS A 104 -10.90 10.21 18.86
C CYS A 104 -12.44 10.18 18.95
N GLY A 105 -13.11 9.67 17.91
CA GLY A 105 -14.57 9.49 17.89
C GLY A 105 -15.36 10.70 17.37
N GLU A 106 -14.71 11.70 16.76
CA GLU A 106 -15.42 12.85 16.15
C GLU A 106 -16.26 12.42 14.95
N SER A 107 -15.73 11.53 14.11
CA SER A 107 -16.43 10.93 12.98
C SER A 107 -15.72 9.66 12.53
N LEU A 108 -16.43 8.76 11.83
CA LEU A 108 -15.81 7.56 11.25
C LEU A 108 -14.69 7.90 10.26
N ALA A 109 -14.87 8.96 9.47
CA ALA A 109 -13.86 9.48 8.56
C ALA A 109 -12.58 9.89 9.31
N TYR A 110 -12.74 10.57 10.44
CA TYR A 110 -11.61 10.97 11.28
C TYR A 110 -10.87 9.75 11.84
N ASP A 111 -11.60 8.84 12.50
CA ASP A 111 -11.03 7.64 13.10
C ASP A 111 -10.29 6.77 12.08
N LEU A 112 -10.83 6.63 10.86
CA LEU A 112 -10.18 5.89 9.79
C LEU A 112 -8.91 6.56 9.27
N ALA A 113 -8.86 7.89 9.21
CA ALA A 113 -7.64 8.60 8.85
C ALA A 113 -6.55 8.43 9.90
N MET A 114 -6.92 8.51 11.19
CA MET A 114 -5.98 8.29 12.28
C MET A 114 -5.44 6.85 12.28
N ALA A 115 -6.33 5.86 12.10
CA ALA A 115 -5.94 4.47 11.98
C ALA A 115 -5.06 4.18 10.73
N ALA A 116 -5.36 4.85 9.61
CA ALA A 116 -4.54 4.73 8.40
C ALA A 116 -3.13 5.31 8.62
N LEU A 117 -3.03 6.46 9.28
CA LEU A 117 -1.75 7.08 9.59
C LEU A 117 -0.92 6.24 10.56
N ASP A 118 -1.55 5.71 11.62
CA ASP A 118 -0.93 4.80 12.58
C ASP A 118 -0.33 3.57 11.88
N VAL A 119 -1.10 2.90 11.02
CA VAL A 119 -0.62 1.76 10.24
C VAL A 119 0.48 2.13 9.26
N THR A 120 0.39 3.30 8.65
CA THR A 120 1.40 3.79 7.72
C THR A 120 2.74 3.99 8.41
N LEU A 121 2.73 4.64 9.58
CA LEU A 121 3.92 4.96 10.37
C LEU A 121 4.49 3.72 11.08
N GLY A 122 3.63 2.90 11.67
CA GLY A 122 4.04 1.76 12.50
C GLY A 122 4.44 0.52 11.69
N ARG A 123 3.91 0.34 10.47
CA ARG A 123 4.09 -0.92 9.71
C ARG A 123 4.52 -0.72 8.27
N PHE A 124 3.77 0.07 7.50
CA PHE A 124 4.05 0.24 6.07
C PHE A 124 5.45 0.82 5.83
N LEU A 125 5.75 1.98 6.41
CA LEU A 125 7.04 2.66 6.21
C LEU A 125 8.22 1.85 6.74
N PRO A 126 8.21 1.30 7.99
CA PRO A 126 9.30 0.46 8.47
C PRO A 126 9.60 -0.71 7.56
N SER A 127 8.58 -1.42 7.07
CA SER A 127 8.79 -2.60 6.23
C SER A 127 9.24 -2.24 4.80
N VAL A 128 8.81 -1.10 4.24
CA VAL A 128 9.39 -0.57 2.98
C VAL A 128 10.86 -0.18 3.18
N LEU A 129 11.20 0.49 4.29
CA LEU A 129 12.57 0.85 4.62
C LEU A 129 13.46 -0.38 4.79
N GLU A 130 12.98 -1.42 5.49
CA GLU A 130 13.68 -2.69 5.62
C GLU A 130 13.97 -3.31 4.25
N THR A 131 12.97 -3.32 3.36
CA THR A 131 13.13 -3.79 1.97
C THR A 131 14.24 -3.02 1.26
N PHE A 132 14.24 -1.69 1.35
CA PHE A 132 15.26 -0.85 0.72
C PHE A 132 16.65 -1.07 1.33
N GLN A 133 16.75 -1.27 2.65
CA GLN A 133 18.00 -1.59 3.32
C GLN A 133 18.55 -2.93 2.84
N GLN A 134 17.71 -3.97 2.74
CA GLN A 134 18.11 -5.27 2.21
C GLN A 134 18.59 -5.17 0.76
N LEU A 135 17.85 -4.44 -0.09
CA LEU A 135 18.26 -4.19 -1.47
C LEU A 135 19.58 -3.39 -1.54
N ALA A 136 19.80 -2.42 -0.65
CA ALA A 136 21.03 -1.63 -0.62
C ALA A 136 22.24 -2.45 -0.13
N ALA A 137 22.02 -3.44 0.75
CA ALA A 137 23.06 -4.31 1.28
C ALA A 137 23.50 -5.41 0.28
N ASP A 138 22.66 -5.76 -0.69
CA ASP A 138 22.99 -6.79 -1.69
C ASP A 138 23.91 -6.24 -2.79
N ALA A 139 25.12 -6.81 -2.86
CA ALA A 139 26.14 -6.41 -3.82
C ALA A 139 25.70 -6.55 -5.29
N THR A 140 24.81 -7.50 -5.60
CA THR A 140 24.30 -7.74 -6.95
C THR A 140 23.27 -6.69 -7.35
N LEU A 141 22.50 -6.19 -6.39
CA LEU A 141 21.43 -5.23 -6.61
C LEU A 141 21.87 -3.79 -6.45
N LYS A 142 23.07 -3.55 -5.93
CA LYS A 142 23.61 -2.21 -5.65
C LYS A 142 23.60 -1.31 -6.90
N ASP A 143 23.90 -1.88 -8.06
CA ASP A 143 23.99 -1.14 -9.32
C ASP A 143 22.68 -1.18 -10.14
N THR A 144 21.67 -1.94 -9.70
CA THR A 144 20.36 -1.99 -10.34
C THR A 144 19.64 -0.65 -10.15
N ARG A 145 19.10 -0.07 -11.24
CA ARG A 145 18.28 1.16 -11.14
C ARG A 145 16.96 0.84 -10.48
N ARG A 146 16.58 1.59 -9.45
CA ARG A 146 15.37 1.35 -8.65
C ARG A 146 14.39 2.50 -8.87
N ILE A 147 13.16 2.17 -9.20
CA ILE A 147 12.08 3.13 -9.39
C ILE A 147 10.96 2.75 -8.43
N TRP A 148 10.66 3.64 -7.49
CA TRP A 148 9.49 3.49 -6.63
C TRP A 148 8.25 4.08 -7.32
N GLN A 149 7.21 3.27 -7.47
CA GLN A 149 5.94 3.69 -8.05
C GLN A 149 4.88 3.78 -6.94
N GLY A 150 4.63 5.00 -6.45
CA GLY A 150 3.74 5.27 -5.31
C GLY A 150 2.25 5.41 -5.63
N SER A 151 1.73 4.76 -6.68
CA SER A 151 0.31 4.92 -7.05
C SER A 151 -0.56 3.89 -6.34
N TRP A 152 -1.17 4.32 -5.22
CA TRP A 152 -2.04 3.52 -4.35
C TRP A 152 -3.47 4.06 -4.32
N TYR A 153 -3.91 4.73 -5.37
CA TYR A 153 -5.17 5.44 -5.32
C TYR A 153 -6.30 4.60 -5.91
N ILE A 154 -7.30 4.27 -5.09
CA ILE A 154 -8.57 3.71 -5.55
C ILE A 154 -9.48 4.88 -5.93
N GLN A 155 -9.85 4.92 -7.22
CA GLN A 155 -10.84 5.87 -7.72
C GLN A 155 -12.21 5.64 -7.08
N THR A 156 -12.93 6.73 -6.81
CA THR A 156 -14.27 6.70 -6.19
C THR A 156 -15.26 5.87 -7.02
N SER A 157 -15.16 5.88 -8.34
CA SER A 157 -15.95 5.03 -9.24
C SER A 157 -15.74 3.52 -9.02
N CYS A 158 -14.53 3.10 -8.62
CA CYS A 158 -14.19 1.71 -8.33
C CYS A 158 -14.59 1.27 -6.92
N SER A 159 -14.78 2.23 -6.00
CA SER A 159 -15.00 2.00 -4.56
C SER A 159 -16.30 1.24 -4.25
N ARG A 160 -17.30 1.29 -5.13
CA ARG A 160 -18.63 0.73 -4.86
C ARG A 160 -18.87 -0.69 -5.40
N ILE A 161 -17.93 -1.24 -6.17
CA ILE A 161 -18.15 -2.52 -6.84
C ILE A 161 -18.09 -3.65 -5.80
N GLY A 162 -19.21 -4.38 -5.64
CA GLY A 162 -19.30 -5.52 -4.72
C GLY A 162 -19.67 -5.16 -3.27
N ASN A 163 -19.81 -3.87 -2.96
CA ASN A 163 -20.15 -3.40 -1.61
C ASN A 163 -21.68 -3.40 -1.35
N PRO A 164 -22.14 -3.74 -0.13
CA PRO A 164 -23.53 -3.53 0.30
C PRO A 164 -24.04 -2.11 0.01
N ARG A 165 -25.31 -2.01 -0.45
CA ARG A 165 -25.88 -0.72 -0.92
C ARG A 165 -26.02 0.36 0.15
N ASN A 166 -26.03 0.02 1.44
CA ASN A 166 -26.26 0.99 2.51
C ASN A 166 -25.04 1.23 3.42
N ILE A 167 -23.84 0.99 2.91
CA ILE A 167 -22.61 1.39 3.59
C ILE A 167 -22.55 2.93 3.68
N PRO A 168 -22.19 3.50 4.84
CA PRO A 168 -22.00 4.94 4.96
C PRO A 168 -20.87 5.39 4.04
N LEU A 169 -21.16 6.33 3.16
CA LEU A 169 -20.17 6.93 2.27
C LEU A 169 -19.50 8.10 2.99
N LEU A 170 -18.18 8.18 2.85
CA LEU A 170 -17.34 9.18 3.48
C LEU A 170 -16.89 10.19 2.44
N GLU A 171 -16.91 11.47 2.81
CA GLU A 171 -16.36 12.54 1.96
C GLU A 171 -14.84 12.39 1.90
N GLY A 172 -14.30 12.23 0.69
CA GLY A 172 -12.87 12.16 0.48
C GLY A 172 -12.19 13.49 0.75
N PHE A 173 -11.05 13.45 1.43
CA PHE A 173 -10.29 14.64 1.83
C PHE A 173 -9.62 15.43 0.69
N TRP A 174 -9.60 14.86 -0.52
CA TRP A 174 -8.68 15.27 -1.59
C TRP A 174 -9.33 15.99 -2.76
N PHE A 175 -10.65 16.11 -2.76
CA PHE A 175 -11.38 16.69 -3.87
C PHE A 175 -11.74 18.13 -3.56
N ASN A 176 -11.59 19.01 -4.55
CA ASN A 176 -12.09 20.37 -4.45
C ASN A 176 -13.58 20.33 -4.08
N LYS A 177 -13.96 21.10 -3.05
CA LYS A 177 -15.36 21.30 -2.69
C LYS A 177 -16.14 21.67 -3.94
N GLY A 178 -16.99 20.76 -4.44
CA GLY A 178 -17.78 20.94 -5.67
C GLY A 178 -17.58 19.89 -6.77
N ALA A 179 -16.61 18.97 -6.67
CA ALA A 179 -16.55 17.84 -7.59
C ALA A 179 -17.65 16.80 -7.29
N VAL A 180 -18.38 16.34 -8.30
CA VAL A 180 -19.59 15.50 -8.16
C VAL A 180 -19.28 14.06 -7.65
N GLU A 181 -18.01 13.69 -7.54
CA GLU A 181 -17.56 12.34 -7.16
C GLU A 181 -16.62 12.33 -5.95
N THR A 182 -16.95 13.06 -4.87
CA THR A 182 -16.06 13.15 -3.69
C THR A 182 -16.21 12.00 -2.69
N VAL A 183 -17.28 11.22 -2.75
CA VAL A 183 -17.59 10.24 -1.69
C VAL A 183 -17.10 8.83 -2.03
N MET A 184 -16.61 8.10 -1.03
CA MET A 184 -16.12 6.72 -1.15
C MET A 184 -16.58 5.84 0.01
N ASP A 185 -16.56 4.52 -0.16
CA ASP A 185 -16.80 3.61 0.96
C ASP A 185 -15.65 3.68 1.99
N PRO A 186 -15.89 3.24 3.24
CA PRO A 186 -14.89 3.33 4.30
C PRO A 186 -13.60 2.52 4.07
N TRP A 187 -13.64 1.40 3.33
CA TRP A 187 -12.45 0.61 3.03
C TRP A 187 -11.56 1.33 2.01
N SER A 188 -12.15 1.84 0.92
CA SER A 188 -11.44 2.66 -0.06
C SER A 188 -10.89 3.94 0.57
N PHE A 189 -11.64 4.53 1.50
CA PHE A 189 -11.21 5.67 2.29
C PHE A 189 -9.97 5.36 3.12
N TYR A 190 -10.03 4.30 3.93
CA TYR A 190 -8.92 3.85 4.77
C TYR A 190 -7.68 3.54 3.92
N TYR A 191 -7.86 2.85 2.80
CA TYR A 191 -6.78 2.54 1.85
C TYR A 191 -6.13 3.81 1.28
N ASN A 192 -6.94 4.75 0.79
CA ASN A 192 -6.45 5.99 0.20
C ASN A 192 -5.79 6.92 1.23
N ALA A 193 -6.24 6.89 2.48
CA ALA A 193 -5.68 7.68 3.57
C ALA A 193 -4.23 7.29 3.90
N GLN A 194 -3.88 6.01 3.74
CA GLN A 194 -2.50 5.52 3.95
C GLN A 194 -1.52 6.01 2.87
N GLY A 195 -1.95 6.00 1.59
CA GLY A 195 -1.03 6.16 0.46
C GLY A 195 -0.70 7.61 0.07
N ARG A 196 -1.60 8.57 0.33
CA ARG A 196 -1.51 9.92 -0.28
C ARG A 196 -1.32 11.05 0.73
N ALA A 197 -1.55 10.80 2.02
CA ALA A 197 -1.39 11.80 3.08
C ALA A 197 0.05 12.34 3.23
N VAL A 198 1.06 11.61 2.75
CA VAL A 198 2.47 11.94 3.02
C VAL A 198 3.16 12.74 1.89
N PHE A 199 2.69 12.69 0.64
CA PHE A 199 3.53 13.10 -0.51
C PHE A 199 3.06 14.30 -1.35
N GLN A 200 1.82 14.79 -1.19
CA GLN A 200 1.34 15.91 -2.03
C GLN A 200 1.54 17.31 -1.45
N HIS A 201 1.84 17.46 -0.16
CA HIS A 201 2.16 18.77 0.41
C HIS A 201 3.56 19.29 0.07
N HIS A 202 4.39 18.52 -0.64
CA HIS A 202 5.76 18.93 -0.99
C HIS A 202 6.06 19.16 -2.48
N VAL A 203 5.06 19.08 -3.38
CA VAL A 203 5.27 19.35 -4.82
C VAL A 203 4.58 20.64 -5.29
N SER A 204 4.39 21.59 -4.39
CA SER A 204 4.16 22.99 -4.75
C SER A 204 5.38 23.81 -4.36
N SER A 205 6.09 24.36 -5.35
CA SER A 205 7.13 25.41 -5.26
C SER A 205 8.63 25.02 -5.14
N SER A 206 9.13 24.10 -5.98
CA SER A 206 10.51 24.22 -6.44
C SER A 206 10.59 24.05 -7.96
N GLY A 207 10.85 25.17 -8.63
CA GLY A 207 10.98 25.26 -10.06
C GLY A 207 12.14 24.39 -10.55
N PHE A 208 11.81 23.38 -11.36
CA PHE A 208 12.76 22.86 -12.33
C PHE A 208 12.76 23.81 -13.52
N SER A 209 13.67 24.79 -13.48
CA SER A 209 14.12 25.45 -14.69
C SER A 209 14.91 24.43 -15.51
N ASN A 210 14.44 24.17 -16.72
CA ASN A 210 15.15 23.37 -17.71
C ASN A 210 16.50 24.04 -18.00
N VAL A 211 17.59 23.27 -17.87
CA VAL A 211 18.85 23.46 -18.58
C VAL A 211 19.07 22.24 -19.45
#